data_AF-A0A5K0V7G9-F1
#
_entry.id   AF-A0A5K0V7G9-F1
#
_cell.length_a   1.000
_cell.length_b   1.000
_cell.length_c   1.000
_cell.angle_alpha   90.00
_cell.angle_beta   90.00
_cell.angle_gamma   90.00
#
_symmetry.space_group_name_H-M   'P 1'
#
loop_
_entity.id
_entity.type
_entity.pdbx_description
1 polymer ?
#
loop_
_entity_poly.entity_id
_entity_poly.type
_entity_poly.pdbx_seq_one_letter_code
_entity_poly.pdbx_strand_id
1 'polypeptide(L)' 'LSNVTPPTLVNTSRRLPGMKEQKLIYEGLITESLPSGMFLVHLDNKDLVVSYVSGRIRR' A
#
# COMPACT_ATOMS: atom_id res chain seq x y z
N LEU A 1 19.15 -40.88 -18.14
CA LEU A 1 18.87 -39.42 -18.23
C LEU A 1 17.93 -39.06 -17.11
N SER A 2 18.43 -38.36 -16.08
CA SER A 2 17.67 -37.93 -14.91
C SER A 2 16.80 -36.71 -15.29
N ASN A 3 15.48 -36.86 -15.24
CA ASN A 3 14.56 -35.75 -15.46
C ASN A 3 14.60 -34.82 -14.23
N VAL A 4 15.40 -33.77 -14.32
CA VAL A 4 15.45 -32.71 -13.32
C VAL A 4 14.25 -31.80 -13.57
N THR A 5 13.18 -31.99 -12.79
CA THR A 5 12.05 -31.06 -12.77
C THR A 5 12.53 -29.74 -12.18
N PRO A 6 12.39 -28.59 -12.87
CA PRO A 6 12.80 -27.31 -12.29
C PRO A 6 11.92 -27.00 -11.07
N PRO A 7 12.50 -26.43 -9.99
CA PRO A 7 11.72 -26.03 -8.82
C PRO A 7 10.66 -25.01 -9.24
N THR A 8 9.41 -25.31 -8.93
CA THR A 8 8.26 -24.45 -9.21
C THR A 8 8.50 -23.08 -8.58
N LEU A 9 8.57 -22.04 -9.40
CA LEU A 9 8.66 -20.65 -8.93
C LEU A 9 7.32 -20.28 -8.30
N VAL A 10 7.23 -20.51 -6.98
CA VAL A 10 6.05 -20.18 -6.19
C VAL A 10 5.90 -18.67 -6.22
N ASN A 11 4.86 -18.20 -6.91
CA ASN A 11 4.46 -16.80 -6.92
C ASN A 11 4.04 -16.39 -5.49
N THR A 12 5.00 -15.84 -4.74
CA THR A 12 4.85 -15.31 -3.37
C THR A 12 3.98 -14.05 -3.30
N SER A 13 3.49 -13.55 -4.45
CA SER A 13 2.54 -12.43 -4.52
C SER A 13 1.12 -12.85 -4.13
N ARG A 14 0.81 -14.15 -4.10
CA ARG A 14 -0.42 -14.65 -3.48
C ARG A 14 -0.20 -14.73 -1.96
N ARG A 15 -0.59 -13.65 -1.27
CA ARG A 15 -0.69 -13.50 0.20
C ARG A 15 -0.56 -14.84 0.93
N LEU A 16 0.54 -15.02 1.66
CA LEU A 16 0.67 -16.13 2.59
C LEU A 16 -0.52 -16.06 3.57
N PRO A 17 -1.36 -17.10 3.67
CA PRO A 17 -2.50 -17.13 4.58
C PRO A 17 -1.98 -17.06 6.02
N GLY A 18 -1.95 -15.85 6.58
CA GLY A 18 -1.37 -15.59 7.90
C GLY A 18 -0.78 -14.20 8.07
N MET A 19 -0.34 -13.55 6.99
CA MET A 19 0.12 -12.15 7.04
C MET A 19 -1.08 -11.22 6.90
N LYS A 20 -1.67 -10.83 8.04
CA LYS A 20 -2.66 -9.74 8.07
C LYS A 20 -1.91 -8.44 7.81
N GLU A 21 -2.31 -7.70 6.78
CA GLU A 21 -1.86 -6.32 6.62
C GLU A 21 -2.25 -5.53 7.86
N GLN A 22 -1.25 -5.00 8.56
CA GLN A 22 -1.48 -4.09 9.67
C GLN A 22 -1.82 -2.73 9.09
N LYS A 23 -3.12 -2.44 8.95
CA LYS A 23 -3.60 -1.13 8.53
C LYS A 23 -3.58 -0.20 9.73
N LEU A 24 -2.66 0.77 9.71
CA LEU A 24 -2.62 1.85 10.68
C LEU A 24 -3.48 3.01 10.17
N ILE A 25 -4.17 3.68 11.09
CA ILE A 25 -4.97 4.88 10.82
C ILE A 25 -4.34 6.01 11.61
N TYR A 26 -3.98 7.08 10.91
CA TYR A 26 -3.42 8.28 11.50
C TYR A 26 -4.26 9.47 11.08
N GLU A 27 -4.44 10.40 12.01
CA GLU A 27 -4.96 11.72 11.71
C GLU A 27 -3.83 12.61 11.20
N GLY A 28 -4.19 13.60 10.39
CA GLY A 28 -3.24 14.51 9.77
C GLY A 28 -3.95 15.57 8.94
N LEU A 29 -3.20 16.62 8.62
CA LEU A 29 -3.69 17.77 7.84
C LEU A 29 -3.21 17.66 6.39
N ILE A 30 -4.13 17.88 5.44
CA ILE A 30 -3.76 18.01 4.04
C ILE A 30 -3.05 19.35 3.84
N THR A 31 -1.79 19.33 3.43
CA THR A 31 -0.99 20.53 3.18
C THR A 31 -1.02 20.96 1.72
N GLU A 32 -0.99 20.00 0.80
CA GLU A 32 -0.97 20.28 -0.65
C GLU A 32 -1.81 19.28 -1.43
N SER A 33 -2.48 19.77 -2.48
CA SER A 33 -3.16 18.94 -3.47
C SER A 33 -2.25 18.69 -4.66
N LEU A 34 -2.08 17.41 -5.03
CA LEU A 34 -1.30 16.99 -6.19
C LEU A 34 -2.22 16.60 -7.36
N PRO A 35 -1.70 16.62 -8.61
CA PRO A 35 -2.39 16.02 -9.76
C PRO A 35 -2.75 14.55 -9.48
N SER A 36 -3.77 14.01 -10.16
CA SER A 36 -4.30 12.63 -10.00
C SER A 36 -5.11 12.34 -8.71
N GLY A 37 -5.43 13.37 -7.92
CA GLY A 37 -6.17 13.24 -6.67
C GLY A 37 -5.33 12.59 -5.56
N MET A 38 -4.03 12.87 -5.59
CA MET A 38 -3.08 12.65 -4.51
C MET A 38 -2.99 13.90 -3.64
N PHE A 39 -2.57 13.74 -2.40
CA PHE A 39 -2.46 14.82 -1.42
C PHE A 39 -1.23 14.61 -0.55
N LEU A 40 -0.48 15.67 -0.28
CA LEU A 40 0.51 15.65 0.80
C LEU A 40 -0.23 15.86 2.13
N VAL A 41 0.02 14.94 3.06
CA VAL A 41 -0.57 14.97 4.40
C VAL A 41 0.56 15.10 5.39
N HIS A 42 0.48 16.13 6.23
CA HIS A 42 1.30 16.27 7.41
C HIS A 42 0.63 15.52 8.54
N LEU A 43 1.21 14.40 8.94
CA LEU A 43 0.76 13.58 10.05
C LEU A 43 1.16 14.25 11.38
N ASP A 44 0.41 13.99 12.44
CA ASP A 44 0.68 14.57 13.77
C ASP A 44 2.03 14.12 14.35
N ASN A 45 2.57 13.01 13.84
CA ASN A 45 3.92 12.54 14.17
C ASN A 45 5.04 13.32 13.45
N LYS A 46 4.70 14.42 12.76
CA LYS A 46 5.57 15.34 11.99
C LYS A 46 6.03 14.80 10.64
N ASP A 47 5.56 13.62 10.24
CA ASP A 47 5.91 13.06 8.94
C ASP A 47 5.05 13.65 7.82
N LEU A 48 5.66 13.85 6.65
CA LEU A 48 4.98 14.25 5.42
C LEU A 48 4.83 13.02 4.52
N VAL A 49 3.60 12.67 4.19
CA VAL A 49 3.29 11.46 3.40
C VAL A 49 2.40 11.80 2.20
N VAL A 50 2.67 11.18 1.05
CA VAL A 50 1.76 11.23 -0.11
C VAL A 50 0.63 10.24 0.11
N SER A 51 -0.60 10.75 0.07
CA SER A 51 -1.83 9.97 0.22
C SER A 51 -2.67 10.04 -1.05
N TYR A 52 -3.60 9.10 -1.21
CA TYR A 52 -4.56 9.07 -2.30
C TYR A 52 -5.98 9.03 -1.75
N VAL A 53 -6.91 9.71 -2.42
CA VAL A 53 -8.32 9.68 -2.00
C VAL A 53 -8.91 8.30 -2.29
N SER A 54 -9.45 7.66 -1.26
CA SER A 54 -10.16 6.38 -1.40
C SER A 54 -11.29 6.47 -2.43
N GLY A 55 -11.43 5.44 -3.27
CA GLY A 55 -12.49 5.38 -4.28
C GLY A 55 -13.90 5.54 -3.71
N ARG A 56 -14.12 5.22 -2.43
CA ARG A 56 -15.41 5.41 -1.75
C ARG A 56 -15.78 6.89 -1.56
N ILE A 57 -14.79 7.78 -1.52
CA ILE A 57 -14.99 9.23 -1.37
C ILE A 57 -15.15 9.92 -2.75
N ARG A 58 -14.58 9.34 -3.82
CA ARG A 58 -14.62 9.84 -5.20
C ARG A 58 -15.95 9.57 -5.93
N ARG A 59 -17.08 9.72 -5.23
CA ARG A 59 -18.41 9.48 -5.81
C ARG A 59 -18.67 10.25 -7.09
#